data_AF-A0A8T4PFZ3-F1
#
_entry.id   AF-A0A8T4PFZ3-F1
#
_cell.length_a   1.000
_cell.length_b   1.000
_cell.length_c   1.000
_cell.angle_alpha   90.00
_cell.angle_beta   90.00
_cell.angle_gamma   90.00
#
_symmetry.space_group_name_H-M   'P 1'
#
loop_
_entity.id
_entity.type
_entity.pdbx_description
1 polymer ?
#
loop_
_entity_poly.entity_id
_entity_poly.type
_entity_poly.pdbx_seq_one_letter_code
_entity_poly.pdbx_strand_id
1 'polypeptide(L)' 'MAITTVKLLEHNGNKIKVKGLDVIDGTPVIDIKPYWPQYDKVENGKVPSWVNKLEF' A
#
# COMPACT_ATOMS: atom_id res chain seq x y z
N MET A 1 13.55 1.81 -3.89
CA MET A 1 12.72 1.74 -2.67
C MET A 1 11.28 1.63 -3.10
N ALA A 2 10.48 0.79 -2.45
CA ALA A 2 9.07 0.59 -2.77
C ALA A 2 8.19 1.15 -1.64
N ILE A 3 6.96 1.51 -1.97
CA ILE A 3 5.93 1.93 -1.02
C ILE A 3 4.61 1.27 -1.43
N THR A 4 3.90 0.70 -0.46
CA THR A 4 2.62 0.04 -0.68
C THR A 4 1.65 0.48 0.41
N THR A 5 0.52 1.07 0.01
CA THR A 5 -0.59 1.37 0.93
C THR A 5 -1.41 0.10 1.13
N VAL A 6 -1.57 -0.31 2.38
CA VAL A 6 -2.22 -1.58 2.75
C VAL A 6 -3.37 -1.38 3.73
N LYS A 7 -4.29 -2.33 3.76
CA LYS A 7 -5.34 -2.35 4.77
C LYS A 7 -4.80 -2.93 6.07
N LEU A 8 -4.83 -2.16 7.16
CA LEU A 8 -4.61 -2.66 8.51
C LEU A 8 -5.75 -3.60 8.92
N LEU A 9 -5.39 -4.80 9.38
CA LEU A 9 -6.35 -5.79 9.88
C LEU A 9 -6.26 -5.93 11.41
N GLU A 10 -5.06 -5.94 11.97
CA GLU A 10 -4.82 -6.13 13.40
C GLU A 10 -3.49 -5.47 13.81
N HIS A 11 -3.42 -5.01 15.05
CA HIS A 11 -2.22 -4.50 15.68
C HIS A 11 -2.08 -5.12 17.07
N ASN A 12 -0.95 -5.78 17.33
CA ASN A 12 -0.64 -6.42 18.60
C ASN A 12 0.84 -6.21 18.96
N GLY A 13 1.11 -5.20 19.79
CA GLY A 13 2.47 -4.85 20.22
C GLY A 13 3.35 -4.48 19.02
N ASN A 14 4.40 -5.26 18.77
CA ASN A 14 5.32 -5.05 17.65
C ASN A 14 4.93 -5.81 16.37
N LYS A 15 3.72 -6.39 16.31
CA LYS A 15 3.21 -7.13 15.15
C LYS A 15 2.01 -6.41 14.55
N ILE A 16 2.02 -6.27 13.23
CA ILE A 16 0.93 -5.67 12.45
C ILE A 16 0.51 -6.68 11.39
N LYS A 17 -0.79 -6.99 11.33
CA LYS A 17 -1.37 -7.81 10.27
C LYS A 17 -2.03 -6.91 9.25
N VAL A 18 -1.67 -7.07 7.98
CA VAL A 18 -2.16 -6.23 6.88
C VAL A 18 -2.63 -7.07 5.70
N LYS A 19 -3.40 -6.47 4.79
CA LYS A 19 -3.80 -7.06 3.51
C LYS A 19 -3.39 -6.13 2.36
N GLY A 20 -2.80 -6.73 1.32
CA GLY A 20 -2.41 -6.01 0.08
C GLY A 20 -0.92 -5.72 -0.04
N LEU A 21 -0.06 -6.35 0.76
CA LEU A 21 1.39 -6.32 0.51
C LEU A 21 1.72 -7.15 -0.74
N ASP A 22 2.61 -6.63 -1.56
CA ASP A 22 3.12 -7.21 -2.81
C ASP A 22 4.64 -7.43 -2.75
N VAL A 23 5.12 -7.92 -1.60
CA VAL A 23 6.55 -8.15 -1.34
C VAL A 23 6.81 -9.60 -0.94
N ILE A 24 8.05 -10.04 -1.12
CA ILE A 24 8.50 -11.39 -0.74
C ILE A 24 8.71 -11.44 0.78
N ASP A 25 8.48 -12.61 1.37
CA ASP A 25 8.77 -12.84 2.78
C ASP A 25 10.23 -12.51 3.16
N GLY A 26 10.43 -11.99 4.37
CA GLY A 26 11.73 -11.51 4.84
C GLY A 26 12.21 -10.17 4.28
N THR A 27 11.46 -9.52 3.38
CA THR A 27 11.80 -8.18 2.89
C THR A 27 11.85 -7.16 4.05
N PRO A 28 12.97 -6.44 4.25
CA PRO A 28 13.09 -5.46 5.34
C PRO A 28 12.10 -4.29 5.20
N VAL A 29 11.44 -3.94 6.31
CA VAL A 29 10.60 -2.74 6.41
C VAL A 29 11.47 -1.57 6.85
N ILE A 30 11.40 -0.46 6.13
CA ILE A 30 12.21 0.74 6.41
C ILE A 30 11.43 1.76 7.25
N ASP A 31 10.13 1.93 6.98
CA ASP A 31 9.29 2.95 7.61
C ASP A 31 7.81 2.56 7.52
N ILE A 32 6.99 3.04 8.46
CA ILE A 32 5.54 2.83 8.52
C ILE A 32 4.87 4.16 8.86
N LYS A 33 3.92 4.58 8.03
CA LYS A 33 3.13 5.81 8.24
C LYS A 33 1.63 5.53 8.09
N PRO A 34 0.77 6.26 8.82
CA PRO A 34 -0.66 6.17 8.57
C PRO A 34 -0.98 6.71 7.17
N TYR A 35 -1.88 6.03 6.47
CA TYR A 35 -2.51 6.60 5.28
C TYR A 35 -3.55 7.63 5.71
N TRP A 36 -3.36 8.88 5.31
CA TRP A 36 -4.23 10.01 5.61
C TRP A 36 -4.82 10.54 4.30
N PRO A 37 -6.07 10.17 3.95
CA PRO A 37 -6.66 10.49 2.65
C PRO A 37 -6.58 11.97 2.25
N GLN A 38 -6.71 12.89 3.20
CA GLN A 38 -6.64 14.33 2.96
C GLN A 38 -5.26 14.81 2.47
N TYR A 39 -4.20 14.03 2.68
CA TYR A 39 -2.83 14.35 2.22
C TYR A 39 -2.36 13.38 1.13
N ASP A 40 -2.69 12.10 1.26
CA ASP A 40 -2.13 11.03 0.42
C ASP A 40 -2.96 10.73 -0.83
N LYS A 41 -4.26 11.09 -0.85
CA LYS A 41 -5.11 10.86 -2.02
C LYS A 41 -4.82 11.92 -3.09
N VAL A 42 -4.46 11.46 -4.28
CA VAL A 42 -4.36 12.33 -5.46
C VAL A 42 -5.75 12.56 -6.03
N GLU A 43 -6.28 13.76 -5.84
CA GLU A 43 -7.52 14.18 -6.50
C GLU A 43 -7.34 14.25 -8.02
N ASN A 44 -8.32 13.75 -8.78
CA ASN A 44 -8.29 13.70 -10.25
C ASN A 44 -7.04 13.01 -10.84
N GLY A 45 -6.49 12.01 -10.13
CA GLY A 45 -5.38 11.20 -10.61
C GLY A 45 -5.68 10.58 -11.98
N LYS A 46 -4.78 10.75 -12.95
CA LYS A 46 -4.92 10.18 -14.29
C LYS A 46 -4.31 8.80 -14.31
N VAL A 47 -5.12 7.82 -14.70
CA VAL A 47 -4.65 6.45 -14.96
C VAL A 47 -4.29 6.34 -16.44
N PRO A 48 -3.07 5.89 -16.79
CA PRO A 48 -2.71 5.66 -18.19
C PRO A 48 -3.67 4.66 -18.85
N SER A 49 -4.03 4.92 -20.11
CA SER A 49 -5.05 4.13 -20.83
C SER A 49 -4.70 2.64 -21.00
N TRP A 50 -3.42 2.28 -20.87
CA TRP A 50 -2.96 0.89 -20.95
C TRP A 50 -3.26 0.08 -19.67
N VAL A 51 -3.41 0.72 -18.50
CA VAL A 51 -3.67 0.02 -17.24
C VAL A 51 -5.02 -0.69 -17.27
N ASN A 52 -6.03 -0.05 -17.85
CA ASN A 52 -7.38 -0.63 -17.98
C ASN A 52 -7.49 -1.72 -19.06
N LYS A 53 -6.40 -2.02 -19.78
CA LYS A 53 -6.34 -3.11 -20.78
C LYS A 53 -5.72 -4.38 -20.23
N LEU A 54 -5.20 -4.34 -19.00
CA LEU A 54 -4.65 -5.50 -18.33
C LEU A 54 -5.82 -6.34 -17.79
N GLU A 55 -5.92 -7.59 -18.25
CA GLU A 55 -6.77 -8.60 -17.62
C GLU A 55 -6.01 -9.19 -16.43
N PHE A 56 -6.60 -9.13 -15.23
CA PHE A 56 -6.08 -9.68 -13.99
C PHE A 56 -6.89 -10.91 -13.58
#